data_AF-A0A8T4GVN3-F1
#
_entry.id   AF-A0A8T4GVN3-F1
#
_cell.length_a   1.000
_cell.length_b   1.000
_cell.length_c   1.000
_cell.angle_alpha   90.00
_cell.angle_beta   90.00
_cell.angle_gamma   90.00
#
_symmetry.space_group_name_H-M   'P 1'
#
loop_
_entity.id
_entity.type
_entity.pdbx_description
1 polymer ?
#
loop_
_entity_poly.entity_id
_entity_poly.type
_entity_poly.pdbx_seq_one_letter_code
_entity_poly.pdbx_strand_id
1 'polypeptide(L)' 'MASGLPELAVELATVLAYAVLSGVLTYVGVLSEQTALETFAGGPAPLAVWFLLLGGVAIYGGVVLVGRELLATKLLSLLH' A
#
# COMPACT_ATOMS: atom_id res chain seq x y z
N MET A 1 24.79 23.48 15.56
CA MET A 1 23.63 23.49 14.66
C MET A 1 24.09 23.08 13.27
N ALA A 2 24.39 21.79 13.09
CA ALA A 2 24.90 21.27 11.83
C ALA A 2 23.76 20.51 11.13
N SER A 3 23.33 21.09 10.01
CA SER A 3 22.59 20.50 8.89
C SER A 3 21.21 19.90 9.18
N GLY A 4 20.16 20.74 9.07
CA GLY A 4 18.76 20.26 8.95
C GLY A 4 18.44 19.62 7.59
N LEU A 5 19.30 19.80 6.58
CA LEU A 5 19.16 19.20 5.24
C LEU A 5 19.22 17.66 5.22
N PRO A 6 20.20 16.98 5.84
CA PRO A 6 20.24 15.51 5.88
C PRO A 6 19.08 14.92 6.68
N GLU A 7 18.64 15.57 7.75
CA GLU A 7 17.50 15.11 8.55
C GLU A 7 16.19 15.20 7.75
N LEU A 8 15.96 16.32 7.07
CA LEU A 8 14.85 16.49 6.14
C LEU A 8 14.88 15.47 4.99
N ALA A 9 16.07 15.17 4.45
CA ALA A 9 16.22 14.18 3.38
C ALA A 9 15.83 12.77 3.85
N VAL A 10 16.18 12.38 5.08
CA VAL A 10 15.78 11.09 5.65
C VAL A 10 14.27 11.04 5.89
N GLU A 11 13.65 12.11 6.38
CA GLU A 11 12.20 12.16 6.58
C GLU A 11 11.44 12.07 5.25
N LEU A 12 11.89 12.81 4.23
CA LEU A 12 11.29 12.77 2.90
C LEU A 12 11.43 11.38 2.27
N ALA A 13 12.61 10.75 2.38
CA ALA A 13 12.84 9.39 1.91
C ALA A 13 11.90 8.39 2.62
N THR A 14 11.65 8.59 3.91
CA THR A 14 10.73 7.75 4.70
C THR A 14 9.28 7.90 4.22
N VAL A 15 8.83 9.14 3.96
CA VAL A 15 7.49 9.41 3.41
C VAL A 15 7.33 8.78 2.03
N LEU A 16 8.32 8.93 1.16
CA LEU A 16 8.32 8.30 -0.16
C LEU A 16 8.28 6.77 -0.07
N ALA A 17 9.02 6.18 0.87
CA ALA A 17 8.99 4.73 1.07
C ALA A 17 7.59 4.24 1.49
N TYR A 18 6.92 4.94 2.40
CA TYR A 18 5.54 4.59 2.78
C TYR A 18 4.54 4.80 1.63
N ALA A 19 4.70 5.86 0.84
CA ALA A 19 3.86 6.11 -0.32
C ALA A 19 4.02 5.01 -1.38
N VAL A 20 5.26 4.60 -1.66
CA VAL A 20 5.56 3.50 -2.57
C VAL A 20 4.99 2.19 -2.04
N LEU A 21 5.20 1.88 -0.77
CA LEU A 21 4.66 0.66 -0.16
C LEU A 21 3.13 0.60 -0.22
N SER A 22 2.46 1.70 0.14
CA SER A 22 1.00 1.85 0.04
C SER A 22 0.52 1.63 -1.40
N GLY A 23 1.19 2.25 -2.36
CA GLY A 23 0.87 2.12 -3.78
C GLY A 23 1.05 0.69 -4.29
N VAL A 24 2.16 0.04 -3.95
CA VAL A 24 2.46 -1.34 -4.37
C VAL A 24 1.44 -2.32 -3.79
N LEU A 25 1.15 -2.24 -2.48
CA LEU A 25 0.15 -3.09 -1.84
C LEU A 25 -1.23 -2.94 -2.49
N THR A 26 -1.64 -1.71 -2.75
CA THR A 26 -2.91 -1.42 -3.42
C THR A 26 -2.93 -1.97 -4.85
N TYR A 27 -1.86 -1.74 -5.61
CA TYR A 27 -1.76 -2.21 -6.99
C TYR A 27 -1.79 -3.74 -7.10
N VAL A 28 -0.98 -4.42 -6.29
CA VAL A 28 -0.96 -5.89 -6.23
C VAL A 28 -2.32 -6.43 -5.77
N GLY A 29 -2.97 -5.76 -4.83
CA GLY A 29 -4.30 -6.13 -4.38
C GLY A 29 -5.34 -6.06 -5.49
N VAL A 30 -5.36 -4.97 -6.27
CA VAL A 30 -6.24 -4.81 -7.44
C VAL A 30 -5.94 -5.86 -8.51
N LEU A 31 -4.65 -6.16 -8.77
CA LEU A 31 -4.26 -7.21 -9.71
C LEU A 31 -4.79 -8.58 -9.25
N SER A 32 -4.70 -8.87 -7.95
CA SER A 32 -5.23 -10.11 -7.36
C SER A 32 -6.76 -10.21 -7.51
N GLU A 33 -7.49 -9.09 -7.35
CA GLU A 33 -8.94 -9.06 -7.59
C GLU A 33 -9.30 -9.33 -9.07
N GLN A 34 -8.52 -8.77 -10.01
CA GLN A 34 -8.69 -9.07 -11.45
C GLN A 34 -8.46 -10.55 -11.73
N THR A 35 -7.37 -11.13 -11.20
CA THR A 35 -7.09 -12.57 -11.31
C THR A 35 -8.18 -13.42 -10.67
N ALA A 36 -8.76 -12.98 -9.55
CA ALA A 36 -9.88 -13.67 -8.91
C ALA A 36 -11.09 -13.76 -9.85
N LEU A 37 -11.45 -12.66 -10.51
CA LEU A 37 -12.57 -12.61 -11.46
C LEU A 37 -12.33 -13.51 -12.67
N GLU A 38 -11.13 -13.47 -13.26
CA GLU A 38 -10.74 -14.35 -14.36
C GLU A 38 -10.78 -15.83 -13.96
N THR A 39 -10.25 -16.14 -12.78
CA THR A 39 -10.24 -17.51 -12.23
C THR A 39 -11.66 -18.00 -11.95
N PHE A 40 -12.54 -17.13 -11.44
CA PHE A 40 -13.93 -17.49 -11.19
C PHE A 40 -14.67 -17.80 -12.50
N ALA A 41 -14.46 -16.96 -13.53
CA ALA A 41 -15.02 -17.18 -14.86
C ALA A 41 -14.51 -18.49 -15.51
N GLY A 42 -13.28 -18.91 -15.18
CA GLY A 42 -12.69 -20.16 -15.63
C GLY A 42 -13.22 -21.43 -14.93
N GLY A 43 -13.95 -21.29 -13.81
CA GLY A 43 -14.56 -22.40 -13.07
C GLY A 43 -13.93 -22.79 -11.71
N PRO A 44 -12.63 -22.55 -11.42
CA PRO A 44 -12.02 -22.82 -10.11
C PRO A 44 -12.47 -21.85 -8.99
N ALA A 45 -13.69 -22.00 -8.48
CA ALA A 45 -14.24 -21.12 -7.44
C ALA A 45 -13.40 -21.01 -6.15
N PRO A 46 -12.81 -22.09 -5.57
CA PRO A 46 -12.01 -21.96 -4.35
C PRO A 46 -10.75 -21.09 -4.54
N LEU A 47 -10.10 -21.21 -5.70
CA LEU A 47 -8.89 -20.44 -6.00
C LEU A 47 -9.22 -18.96 -6.26
N ALA A 48 -10.35 -18.69 -6.91
CA ALA A 48 -10.86 -17.33 -7.07
C ALA A 48 -11.12 -16.64 -5.73
N VAL A 49 -11.78 -17.33 -4.79
CA VAL A 49 -12.02 -16.80 -3.43
C VAL A 49 -10.71 -16.50 -2.71
N TRP A 50 -9.70 -17.37 -2.87
CA TRP A 50 -8.38 -17.14 -2.30
C TRP A 50 -7.72 -15.87 -2.82
N PHE A 51 -7.72 -15.65 -4.15
CA PHE A 51 -7.20 -14.41 -4.74
C PHE A 51 -7.98 -13.17 -4.31
N LEU A 52 -9.29 -13.28 -4.14
CA LEU A 52 -10.14 -12.18 -3.70
C LEU A 52 -9.81 -11.80 -2.25
N LEU A 53 -9.62 -12.79 -1.36
CA LEU A 53 -9.20 -12.56 0.02
C LEU A 53 -7.80 -11.92 0.11
N LEU A 54 -6.83 -12.44 -0.64
CA LEU A 54 -5.47 -11.85 -0.67
C LEU A 54 -5.48 -10.44 -1.23
N GLY A 55 -6.28 -10.19 -2.28
CA GLY A 55 -6.47 -8.87 -2.86
C GLY A 55 -7.03 -7.89 -1.85
N GLY A 56 -8.12 -8.25 -1.18
CA GLY A 56 -8.74 -7.42 -0.14
C GLY A 56 -7.79 -7.11 1.02
N VAL A 57 -7.02 -8.09 1.50
CA VAL A 57 -6.02 -7.88 2.56
C VAL A 57 -4.92 -6.93 2.10
N ALA A 58 -4.42 -7.07 0.87
CA ALA A 58 -3.37 -6.20 0.32
C ALA A 58 -3.89 -4.76 0.15
N ILE A 59 -5.10 -4.56 -0.35
CA ILE A 59 -5.72 -3.23 -0.48
C ILE A 59 -5.94 -2.62 0.90
N TYR A 60 -6.48 -3.38 1.86
CA TYR A 60 -6.68 -2.89 3.22
C TYR A 60 -5.36 -2.46 3.88
N GLY A 61 -4.31 -3.28 3.74
CA GLY A 61 -2.98 -2.95 4.22
C GLY A 61 -2.40 -1.70 3.56
N GLY A 62 -2.53 -1.60 2.23
CA GLY A 62 -2.08 -0.44 1.47
C GLY A 62 -2.81 0.85 1.88
N VAL A 63 -4.14 0.85 1.87
CA VAL A 63 -4.96 2.05 2.08
C VAL A 63 -5.06 2.46 3.55
N VAL A 64 -5.40 1.52 4.44
CA VAL A 64 -5.75 1.83 5.83
C VAL A 64 -4.50 1.88 6.72
N LEU A 65 -3.71 0.81 6.72
CA LEU A 65 -2.56 0.70 7.62
C LEU A 65 -1.40 1.58 7.16
N VAL A 66 -1.05 1.53 5.88
CA VAL A 66 0.10 2.28 5.36
C VAL A 66 -0.29 3.70 4.92
N GLY A 67 -1.26 3.83 4.03
CA GLY A 67 -1.64 5.12 3.45
C GLY A 67 -2.26 6.09 4.46
N ARG A 68 -3.27 5.64 5.23
CA ARG A 68 -3.99 6.51 6.15
C ARG A 68 -3.24 6.71 7.47
N GLU A 69 -2.74 5.66 8.09
CA GLU A 69 -2.19 5.76 9.45
C GLU A 69 -0.72 6.18 9.46
N LEU A 70 0.13 5.56 8.64
CA LEU A 70 1.57 5.85 8.65
C LEU A 70 1.94 7.03 7.74
N LEU A 71 1.52 6.99 6.47
CA LEU A 71 1.88 8.01 5.49
C LEU A 71 1.27 9.36 5.85
N ALA A 72 -0.03 9.44 6.18
CA ALA A 72 -0.65 10.72 6.53
C ALA A 72 0.00 11.34 7.79
N THR A 73 0.32 10.53 8.80
CA THR A 73 0.99 11.01 10.02
C THR A 73 2.38 11.58 9.69
N LYS A 74 3.18 10.88 8.86
CA LYS A 74 4.50 11.33 8.44
C LYS A 74 4.45 12.54 7.51
N LEU A 75 3.43 12.64 6.68
CA LEU A 75 3.22 13.80 5.82
C LEU A 75 2.85 15.05 6.64
N LEU A 76 2.00 14.89 7.66
CA LEU A 76 1.63 15.98 8.57
C LEU A 76 2.81 16.45 9.42
N SER A 77 3.73 15.55 9.81
CA SER A 77 4.94 15.95 10.55
C SER A 77 5.92 16.76 9.70
N LEU A 78 5.94 16.59 8.37
CA LEU A 78 6.77 17.39 7.47
C LEU A 78 6.24 18.82 7.25
N LEU A 79 4.98 19.08 7.58
CA LEU A 79 4.30 20.36 7.30
C LEU A 79 4.26 21.31 8.50
N HIS A 80 4.68 20.86 9.69
CA HIS A 80 4.78 21.65 10.92
C HIS A 80 6.23 21.86 11.32
#